data_AF-A0A031JW78-F1
#
_entry.id   AF-A0A031JW78-F1
#
_cell.length_a   1.000
_cell.length_b   1.000
_cell.length_c   1.000
_cell.angle_alpha   90.00
_cell.angle_beta   90.00
_cell.angle_gamma   90.00
#
_symmetry.space_group_name_H-M   'P 1'
#
loop_
_entity.id
_entity.type
_entity.pdbx_description
1 polymer ?
#
loop_
_entity_poly.entity_id
_entity_poly.type
_entity_poly.pdbx_seq_one_letter_code
_entity_poly.pdbx_strand_id
1 'polypeptide(L)'
;MLKHADPILKLCLALGALMGGAGVGYYCGIYLPAQDIHQQTLAMAEKQSKAAEQSRALAERARREQEAQAAYGQCTDSAESAYRQRWTQACQAMHDADQAAFDDCADDLFSTRSGCLAKHPIRPAQDCALPSQTAQSLSAARDQRKAQCAAQLQSAQRGGQ
;
A
#
# COMPACT_ATOMS: atom_id res chain seq x y z
N MET A 1 -74.75 -62.20 14.05
CA MET A 1 -73.74 -61.30 14.63
C MET A 1 -73.00 -60.58 13.51
N LEU A 2 -73.48 -59.43 13.01
CA LEU A 2 -72.78 -58.67 11.93
C LEU A 2 -73.18 -57.17 11.88
N LYS A 3 -73.94 -56.65 12.86
CA LYS A 3 -74.45 -55.26 12.84
C LYS A 3 -73.43 -54.18 13.28
N HIS A 4 -72.25 -54.57 13.76
CA HIS A 4 -71.23 -53.63 14.25
C HIS A 4 -70.01 -53.48 13.33
N ALA A 5 -69.99 -54.17 12.18
CA ALA A 5 -68.88 -54.07 11.23
C ALA A 5 -68.85 -52.72 10.47
N ASP A 6 -70.02 -52.17 10.12
CA ASP A 6 -70.15 -50.90 9.38
C ASP A 6 -69.54 -49.67 10.07
N PRO A 7 -69.81 -49.42 11.38
CA PRO A 7 -69.25 -48.25 12.06
C PRO A 7 -67.73 -48.36 12.28
N ILE A 8 -67.22 -49.56 12.55
CA ILE A 8 -65.78 -49.81 12.75
C ILE A 8 -65.03 -49.62 11.43
N LEU A 9 -65.60 -50.10 10.32
CA LEU A 9 -64.99 -49.95 8.99
C LEU A 9 -64.92 -48.46 8.57
N LYS A 10 -65.98 -47.68 8.82
CA LYS A 10 -65.97 -46.22 8.60
C LYS A 10 -64.96 -45.49 9.48
N LEU A 11 -64.82 -45.89 10.74
CA LEU A 11 -63.87 -45.31 11.67
C LEU A 11 -62.42 -45.56 11.21
N CYS A 12 -62.10 -46.79 10.79
CA CYS A 12 -60.79 -47.13 10.25
C CYS A 12 -60.49 -46.38 8.94
N LEU A 13 -61.47 -46.21 8.06
CA LEU A 13 -61.31 -45.46 6.82
C LEU A 13 -61.03 -43.97 7.09
N ALA A 14 -61.75 -43.38 8.05
CA ALA A 14 -61.55 -41.99 8.47
C ALA A 14 -60.18 -41.78 9.13
N LEU A 15 -59.76 -42.71 10.00
CA LEU A 15 -58.43 -42.67 10.61
C LEU A 15 -57.31 -42.82 9.57
N GLY A 16 -57.49 -43.73 8.61
CA GLY A 16 -56.55 -43.93 7.50
C GLY A 16 -56.40 -42.68 6.62
N ALA A 17 -57.52 -42.00 6.31
CA ALA A 17 -57.50 -40.75 5.57
C ALA A 17 -56.81 -39.61 6.36
N LEU A 18 -57.03 -39.53 7.68
CA LEU A 18 -56.39 -38.55 8.55
C LEU A 18 -54.88 -38.79 8.68
N MET A 19 -54.44 -40.04 8.90
CA MET A 19 -53.02 -40.38 8.96
C MET A 19 -52.32 -40.18 7.62
N GLY A 20 -52.95 -40.55 6.51
CA GLY A 20 -52.42 -40.31 5.17
C GLY A 20 -52.30 -38.83 4.84
N GLY A 21 -53.33 -38.04 5.16
CA GLY A 21 -53.33 -36.59 4.97
C GLY A 21 -52.32 -35.86 5.85
N ALA A 22 -52.18 -36.28 7.11
CA ALA A 22 -51.18 -35.71 8.03
C ALA A 22 -49.74 -36.04 7.60
N GLY A 23 -49.49 -37.26 7.12
CA GLY A 23 -48.17 -37.66 6.61
C GLY A 23 -47.75 -36.87 5.37
N VAL A 24 -48.66 -36.72 4.39
CA VAL A 24 -48.40 -35.94 3.17
C VAL A 24 -48.29 -34.44 3.49
N GLY A 25 -49.15 -33.92 4.38
CA GLY A 25 -49.09 -32.54 4.83
C GLY A 25 -47.82 -32.19 5.59
N TYR A 26 -47.33 -33.10 6.45
CA TYR A 26 -46.04 -32.93 7.15
C TYR A 26 -44.86 -32.97 6.17
N TYR A 27 -44.89 -33.90 5.22
CA TYR A 27 -43.83 -34.02 4.21
C TYR A 27 -43.76 -32.79 3.30
N CYS A 28 -44.91 -32.32 2.79
CA CYS A 28 -44.98 -31.13 1.94
C CYS A 28 -44.78 -29.81 2.70
N GLY A 29 -45.31 -29.69 3.92
CA GLY A 29 -45.31 -28.44 4.67
C GLY A 29 -44.04 -28.17 5.48
N ILE A 30 -43.31 -29.23 5.90
CA ILE A 30 -42.16 -29.10 6.79
C ILE A 30 -40.89 -29.67 6.16
N TYR A 31 -40.95 -30.88 5.60
CA TYR A 31 -39.74 -31.58 5.15
C TYR A 31 -39.16 -31.01 3.84
N LEU A 32 -40.02 -30.79 2.84
CA LEU A 32 -39.65 -30.16 1.57
C LEU A 32 -39.02 -28.76 1.74
N PRO A 33 -39.63 -27.80 2.46
CA PRO A 33 -39.03 -26.49 2.65
C PRO A 33 -37.74 -26.52 3.50
N ALA A 34 -37.61 -27.47 4.45
CA ALA A 34 -36.39 -27.61 5.24
C ALA A 34 -35.17 -28.02 4.40
N GLN A 35 -35.35 -28.86 3.37
CA GLN A 35 -34.27 -29.22 2.44
C GLN A 35 -33.85 -28.04 1.57
N ASP A 36 -34.81 -27.27 1.05
CA ASP A 36 -34.53 -26.07 0.25
C ASP A 36 -33.75 -25.02 1.07
N ILE A 37 -34.15 -24.79 2.33
CA ILE A 37 -33.42 -23.88 3.22
C ILE A 37 -31.99 -24.38 3.47
N HIS A 38 -31.79 -25.68 3.69
CA HIS A 38 -30.45 -26.24 3.87
C HIS A 38 -29.56 -26.04 2.64
N GLN A 39 -30.08 -26.32 1.44
CA GLN A 39 -29.32 -26.13 0.21
C GLN A 39 -29.02 -24.65 -0.06
N GLN A 40 -30.01 -23.76 0.15
CA GLN A 40 -29.80 -22.32 0.03
C GLN A 40 -28.77 -21.81 1.05
N THR A 41 -28.79 -22.31 2.29
CA THR A 41 -27.83 -21.91 3.32
C THR A 41 -26.41 -22.35 2.95
N LEU A 42 -26.23 -23.57 2.45
CA LEU A 42 -24.93 -24.05 1.97
C LEU A 42 -24.43 -23.23 0.77
N ALA A 43 -25.30 -22.95 -0.21
CA ALA A 43 -24.95 -22.13 -1.37
C ALA A 43 -24.60 -20.68 -0.99
N MET A 44 -25.29 -20.10 0.00
CA MET A 44 -25.00 -18.76 0.52
C MET A 44 -23.70 -18.74 1.33
N ALA A 45 -23.42 -19.78 2.12
CA ALA A 45 -22.16 -19.93 2.84
C ALA A 45 -20.97 -20.07 1.89
N GLU A 46 -21.09 -20.86 0.82
CA GLU A 46 -20.05 -20.98 -0.21
C GLU A 46 -19.84 -19.67 -1.00
N LYS A 47 -20.91 -18.92 -1.29
CA LYS A 47 -20.79 -17.60 -1.89
C LYS A 47 -20.12 -16.60 -0.95
N GLN A 48 -20.44 -16.63 0.34
CA GLN A 48 -19.81 -15.77 1.33
C GLN A 48 -18.33 -16.12 1.54
N SER A 49 -17.96 -17.40 1.58
CA SER A 49 -16.56 -17.80 1.71
C SER A 49 -15.73 -17.34 0.50
N LYS A 50 -16.24 -17.55 -0.73
CA LYS A 50 -15.61 -17.07 -1.96
C LYS A 50 -15.50 -15.54 -2.00
N ALA A 51 -16.54 -14.82 -1.59
CA ALA A 51 -16.50 -13.36 -1.50
C ALA A 51 -15.49 -12.88 -0.45
N ALA A 52 -15.40 -13.55 0.69
CA ALA A 52 -14.43 -13.24 1.74
C ALA A 52 -12.99 -13.49 1.26
N GLU A 53 -12.72 -14.61 0.59
CA GLU A 53 -11.40 -14.90 0.00
C GLU A 53 -11.00 -13.86 -1.06
N GLN A 54 -11.92 -13.50 -1.96
CA GLN A 54 -11.68 -12.45 -2.96
C GLN A 54 -11.41 -11.09 -2.28
N SER A 55 -12.17 -10.74 -1.25
CA SER A 55 -11.97 -9.48 -0.50
C SER A 55 -10.60 -9.44 0.18
N ARG A 56 -10.14 -10.56 0.75
CA ARG A 56 -8.81 -10.67 1.37
C ARG A 56 -7.70 -10.56 0.34
N ALA A 57 -7.84 -11.25 -0.81
CA ALA A 57 -6.87 -11.15 -1.90
C ALA A 57 -6.75 -9.72 -2.44
N LEU A 58 -7.87 -9.00 -2.59
CA LEU A 58 -7.89 -7.60 -3.00
C LEU A 58 -7.24 -6.68 -1.94
N ALA A 59 -7.56 -6.89 -0.66
CA ALA A 59 -6.97 -6.13 0.44
C ALA A 59 -5.46 -6.33 0.56
N GLU A 60 -4.98 -7.57 0.37
CA GLU A 60 -3.55 -7.89 0.36
C GLU A 60 -2.84 -7.25 -0.83
N ARG A 61 -3.44 -7.26 -2.03
CA ARG A 61 -2.90 -6.55 -3.20
C ARG A 61 -2.81 -5.05 -2.97
N ALA A 62 -3.90 -4.44 -2.49
CA ALA A 62 -3.93 -3.01 -2.18
C ALA A 62 -2.87 -2.64 -1.13
N ARG A 63 -2.70 -3.48 -0.10
CA ARG A 63 -1.66 -3.28 0.92
C ARG A 63 -0.25 -3.36 0.33
N ARG A 64 0.04 -4.36 -0.51
CA ARG A 64 1.35 -4.49 -1.17
C ARG A 64 1.64 -3.30 -2.10
N GLU A 65 0.64 -2.82 -2.83
CA GLU A 65 0.78 -1.63 -3.67
C GLU A 65 1.07 -0.38 -2.84
N GLN A 66 0.37 -0.19 -1.71
CA GLN A 66 0.63 0.92 -0.79
C GLN A 66 2.04 0.83 -0.19
N GLU A 67 2.47 -0.35 0.26
CA GLU A 67 3.82 -0.57 0.79
C GLU A 67 4.89 -0.27 -0.27
N ALA A 68 4.68 -0.70 -1.52
CA ALA A 68 5.59 -0.42 -2.64
C ALA A 68 5.65 1.08 -2.97
N GLN A 69 4.51 1.77 -2.98
CA GLN A 69 4.47 3.23 -3.18
C GLN A 69 5.14 4.00 -2.04
N ALA A 70 4.92 3.58 -0.79
CA ALA A 70 5.55 4.19 0.38
C ALA A 70 7.07 3.99 0.35
N ALA A 71 7.55 2.79 0.00
CA ALA A 71 8.97 2.51 -0.16
C ALA A 71 9.60 3.37 -1.28
N TYR A 72 8.89 3.54 -2.40
CA TYR A 72 9.33 4.43 -3.48
C TYR A 72 9.45 5.89 -3.00
N GLY A 73 8.42 6.41 -2.31
CA GLY A 73 8.45 7.77 -1.75
C GLY A 73 9.64 8.00 -0.82
N GLN A 74 9.86 7.08 0.12
CA GLN A 74 11.02 7.15 1.03
C GLN A 74 12.36 7.13 0.28
N CYS A 75 12.47 6.31 -0.77
CA CYS A 75 13.67 6.23 -1.59
C CYS A 75 13.93 7.56 -2.33
N THR A 76 12.91 8.16 -2.92
CA THR A 76 13.04 9.46 -3.61
C THR A 76 13.35 10.60 -2.65
N ASP A 77 12.74 10.60 -1.46
CA ASP A 77 12.98 11.61 -0.44
C ASP A 77 14.40 11.51 0.12
N SER A 78 14.90 10.29 0.33
CA SER A 78 16.31 10.05 0.69
C SER A 78 17.27 10.48 -0.41
N ALA A 79 16.91 10.30 -1.68
CA ALA A 79 17.72 10.78 -2.80
C ALA A 79 17.79 12.31 -2.82
N GLU A 80 16.67 12.98 -2.56
CA GLU A 80 16.58 14.43 -2.51
C GLU A 80 17.29 15.03 -1.29
N SER A 81 17.13 14.43 -0.11
CA SER A 81 17.80 14.88 1.12
C SER A 81 19.31 14.72 1.03
N ALA A 82 19.80 13.59 0.51
CA ALA A 82 21.22 13.37 0.26
C ALA A 82 21.79 14.37 -0.76
N TYR A 83 21.03 14.70 -1.81
CA TYR A 83 21.43 15.72 -2.77
C TYR A 83 21.60 17.09 -2.10
N ARG A 84 20.60 17.53 -1.31
CA ARG A 84 20.65 18.82 -0.59
C ARG A 84 21.81 18.86 0.41
N GLN A 85 22.00 17.79 1.18
CA GLN A 85 23.12 17.69 2.12
C GLN A 85 24.47 17.81 1.43
N ARG A 86 24.67 17.11 0.32
CA ARG A 86 25.92 17.18 -0.46
C ARG A 86 26.12 18.56 -1.08
N TRP A 87 25.04 19.20 -1.54
CA TRP A 87 25.10 20.57 -2.03
C TRP A 87 25.57 21.52 -0.94
N THR A 88 24.93 21.48 0.23
CA THR A 88 25.30 22.31 1.40
C THR A 88 26.73 22.03 1.85
N GLN A 89 27.17 20.78 1.90
CA GLN A 89 28.55 20.43 2.25
C GLN A 89 29.57 20.99 1.25
N ALA A 90 29.26 20.93 -0.05
CA ALA A 90 30.11 21.54 -1.07
C ALA A 90 30.17 23.06 -0.91
N CYS A 91 29.05 23.71 -0.59
CA CYS A 91 29.03 25.14 -0.30
C CYS A 91 29.86 25.50 0.93
N GLN A 92 29.69 24.76 2.02
CA GLN A 92 30.46 24.96 3.24
C GLN A 92 31.96 24.83 2.98
N ALA A 93 32.38 23.77 2.27
CA ALA A 93 33.80 23.57 1.95
C ALA A 93 34.39 24.73 1.12
N MET A 94 33.62 25.30 0.20
CA MET A 94 34.04 26.47 -0.58
C MET A 94 34.09 27.74 0.28
N HIS A 95 33.10 27.93 1.15
CA HIS A 95 33.06 29.04 2.09
C HIS A 95 34.26 29.02 3.03
N ASP A 96 34.56 27.86 3.61
CA ASP A 96 35.69 27.68 4.53
C ASP A 96 37.03 27.92 3.80
N ALA A 97 37.14 27.49 2.54
CA ALA A 97 38.30 27.77 1.71
C ALA A 97 38.45 29.27 1.38
N ASP A 98 37.36 29.97 1.10
CA ASP A 98 37.39 31.41 0.86
C ASP A 98 37.71 32.20 2.14
N GLN A 99 37.19 31.78 3.28
CA GLN A 99 37.54 32.35 4.58
C GLN A 99 39.02 32.17 4.87
N ALA A 100 39.56 30.96 4.71
CA ALA A 100 40.98 30.70 4.93
C ALA A 100 41.87 31.54 4.00
N ALA A 101 41.49 31.68 2.72
CA ALA A 101 42.22 32.54 1.77
C ALA A 101 42.11 34.03 2.10
N PHE A 102 40.96 34.46 2.62
CA PHE A 102 40.77 35.83 3.10
C PHE A 102 41.62 36.11 4.34
N ASP A 103 41.63 35.19 5.32
CA ASP A 103 42.39 35.33 6.56
C ASP A 103 43.90 35.37 6.28
N ASP A 104 44.40 34.47 5.42
CA ASP A 104 45.81 34.46 4.97
C ASP A 104 46.21 35.77 4.28
N CYS A 105 45.31 36.35 3.47
CA CYS A 105 45.54 37.66 2.85
C CYS A 105 45.48 38.81 3.87
N ALA A 106 44.57 38.74 4.84
CA ALA A 106 44.36 39.79 5.84
C ALA A 106 45.48 39.84 6.89
N ASP A 107 46.16 38.72 7.11
CA ASP A 107 47.32 38.62 8.00
C ASP A 107 48.62 39.20 7.36
N ASP A 108 48.62 39.49 6.06
CA ASP A 108 49.75 40.15 5.40
C ASP A 108 49.77 41.66 5.70
N LEU A 109 50.91 42.14 6.21
CA LEU A 109 51.11 43.50 6.74
C LEU A 109 50.85 44.61 5.70
N PHE A 110 50.93 44.27 4.41
CA PHE A 110 50.76 45.20 3.29
C PHE A 110 49.37 45.16 2.66
N SER A 111 48.51 44.25 3.12
CA SER A 111 47.19 44.02 2.56
C SER A 111 46.11 44.81 3.31
N THR A 112 45.17 45.39 2.55
CA THR A 112 43.98 46.02 3.13
C THR A 112 42.83 45.02 3.12
N ARG A 113 41.98 45.04 4.16
CA ARG A 113 40.81 44.16 4.26
C ARG A 113 39.91 44.23 3.02
N SER A 114 39.68 45.42 2.47
CA SER A 114 38.90 45.62 1.25
C SER A 114 39.59 45.06 0.00
N GLY A 115 40.92 45.17 -0.09
CA GLY A 115 41.71 44.55 -1.16
C GLY A 115 41.67 43.02 -1.11
N CYS A 116 41.72 42.42 0.08
CA CYS A 116 41.59 40.98 0.26
C CYS A 116 40.21 40.47 -0.10
N LEU A 117 39.14 41.15 0.32
CA LEU A 117 37.77 40.77 -0.09
C LEU A 117 37.54 40.93 -1.60
N ALA A 118 38.20 41.89 -2.24
CA ALA A 118 38.13 42.03 -3.69
C ALA A 118 38.83 40.89 -4.44
N LYS A 119 39.92 40.33 -3.89
CA LYS A 119 40.61 39.16 -4.44
C LYS A 119 39.95 37.83 -4.09
N HIS A 120 39.46 37.70 -2.86
CA HIS A 120 38.88 36.49 -2.28
C HIS A 120 37.49 36.81 -1.73
N PRO A 121 36.47 36.93 -2.60
CA PRO A 121 35.10 37.14 -2.16
C PRO A 121 34.59 35.88 -1.45
N ILE A 122 34.24 36.02 -0.16
CA ILE A 122 33.71 34.93 0.64
C ILE A 122 32.30 34.61 0.17
N ARG A 123 32.11 33.43 -0.42
CA ARG A 123 30.79 32.93 -0.85
C ARG A 123 29.93 32.56 0.36
N PRO A 124 28.59 32.47 0.25
CA PRO A 124 27.76 32.01 1.36
C PRO A 124 27.95 30.52 1.64
N ALA A 125 27.86 30.14 2.92
CA ALA A 125 27.95 28.75 3.39
C ALA A 125 26.77 27.87 2.95
N GLN A 126 25.61 28.48 2.66
CA GLN A 126 24.37 27.80 2.25
C GLN A 126 23.84 28.41 0.95
N ASP A 127 23.08 27.62 0.20
CA ASP A 127 22.45 28.02 -1.07
C ASP A 127 23.41 28.70 -2.06
N CYS A 128 24.66 28.26 -2.06
CA CYS A 128 25.69 28.79 -2.93
C CYS A 128 25.54 28.29 -4.37
N ALA A 129 26.06 29.08 -5.32
CA ALA A 129 26.23 28.64 -6.70
C ALA A 129 27.49 27.76 -6.81
N LEU A 130 27.29 26.45 -6.96
CA LEU A 130 28.38 25.52 -7.19
C LEU A 130 28.94 25.65 -8.62
N PRO A 131 30.24 25.33 -8.83
CA PRO A 131 30.81 25.18 -10.16
C PRO A 131 29.98 24.21 -11.01
N SER A 132 29.86 24.50 -12.30
CA SER A 132 29.02 23.73 -13.23
C SER A 132 29.29 22.23 -13.19
N GLN A 133 30.56 21.82 -13.13
CA GLN A 133 30.94 20.41 -13.07
C GLN A 133 30.45 19.72 -11.78
N THR A 134 30.57 20.37 -10.63
CA THR A 134 30.10 19.84 -9.34
C THR A 134 28.57 19.82 -9.27
N ALA A 135 27.91 20.88 -9.73
CA ALA A 135 26.46 20.96 -9.77
C ALA A 135 25.86 19.84 -10.67
N GLN A 136 26.48 19.62 -11.84
CA GLN A 136 26.09 18.56 -12.76
C GLN A 136 26.31 17.17 -12.18
N SER A 137 27.46 16.91 -11.55
CA SER A 137 27.73 15.59 -10.96
C SER A 137 26.77 15.26 -9.81
N LEU A 138 26.46 16.24 -8.95
CA LEU A 138 25.48 16.08 -7.87
C LEU A 138 24.06 15.87 -8.41
N SER A 139 23.67 16.62 -9.44
CA SER A 139 22.36 16.48 -10.09
C SER A 139 22.22 15.11 -10.78
N ALA A 140 23.25 14.69 -11.51
CA ALA A 140 23.29 13.38 -12.16
C ALA A 140 23.21 12.24 -11.12
N ALA A 141 23.92 12.35 -10.00
CA ALA A 141 23.84 11.37 -8.92
C ALA A 141 22.44 11.29 -8.29
N ARG A 142 21.76 12.44 -8.09
CA ARG A 142 20.36 12.48 -7.64
C ARG A 142 19.44 11.75 -8.62
N ASP A 143 19.58 12.06 -9.91
CA ASP A 143 18.72 11.51 -10.95
C ASP A 143 18.95 10.00 -11.13
N GLN A 144 20.21 9.56 -11.05
CA GLN A 144 20.57 8.14 -11.03
C GLN A 144 19.92 7.41 -9.85
N ARG A 145 19.96 7.98 -8.63
CA ARG A 145 19.31 7.37 -7.46
C ARG A 145 17.79 7.33 -7.61
N LYS A 146 17.16 8.39 -8.12
CA LYS A 146 15.71 8.39 -8.40
C LYS A 146 15.33 7.35 -9.46
N ALA A 147 16.15 7.18 -10.50
CA ALA A 147 15.94 6.13 -11.50
C ALA A 147 16.04 4.72 -10.91
N GLN A 148 16.96 4.49 -9.97
CA GLN A 148 17.04 3.22 -9.24
C GLN A 148 15.79 2.97 -8.38
N CYS A 149 15.29 3.99 -7.68
CA CYS A 149 14.03 3.89 -6.93
C CYS A 149 12.85 3.52 -7.85
N ALA A 150 12.75 4.13 -9.03
CA ALA A 150 11.71 3.84 -10.01
C ALA A 150 11.83 2.41 -10.56
N ALA A 151 13.05 1.93 -10.81
CA ALA A 151 13.29 0.55 -11.24
C ALA A 151 12.86 -0.47 -10.17
N GLN A 152 13.13 -0.18 -8.89
CA GLN A 152 12.67 -1.02 -7.77
C GLN A 152 11.15 -1.09 -7.69
N LEU A 153 10.45 0.05 -7.83
CA LEU A 153 8.99 0.08 -7.87
C LEU A 153 8.43 -0.76 -9.02
N GLN A 154 8.98 -0.61 -10.23
CA GLN A 154 8.57 -1.41 -11.39
C GLN A 154 8.80 -2.91 -11.17
N SER A 155 9.91 -3.29 -10.54
CA SER A 155 10.19 -4.69 -10.21
C SER A 155 9.19 -5.26 -9.18
N ALA A 156 8.84 -4.47 -8.17
CA ALA A 156 7.84 -4.86 -7.16
C ALA A 156 6.43 -5.00 -7.76
N GLN A 157 6.07 -4.16 -8.71
CA GLN A 157 4.79 -4.24 -9.42
C GLN A 157 4.73 -5.46 -10.36
N ARG A 158 5.82 -5.79 -11.06
CA ARG A 158 5.86 -6.97 -11.95
C ARG A 158 5.91 -8.30 -11.17
N GLY A 159 6.57 -8.35 -10.02
CA GLY A 159 6.61 -9.53 -9.16
C GLY A 159 5.32 -9.79 -8.37
N GLY A 160 4.35 -8.86 -8.42
CA GLY A 160 3.04 -8.97 -7.80
C GLY A 160 1.90 -9.40 -8.75
N GLN A 161 2.18 -9.56 -10.05
CA GLN A 161 1.28 -10.19 -11.03
C GLN A 161 1.48 -11.70 -11.06
#